data_AF-A0A4R2MVI9-F1
#
_entry.id   AF-A0A4R2MVI9-F1
#
_cell.length_a   1.000
_cell.length_b   1.000
_cell.length_c   1.000
_cell.angle_alpha   90.00
_cell.angle_beta   90.00
_cell.angle_gamma   90.00
#
_symmetry.space_group_name_H-M   'P 1'
#
loop_
_entity.id
_entity.type
_entity.pdbx_description
1 polymer ?
#
loop_
_entity_poly.entity_id
_entity_poly.type
_entity_poly.pdbx_seq_one_letter_code
_entity_poly.pdbx_strand_id
1 'polypeptide(L)'
;MIRPLLLVLACAAAPGAAADDCTLVFGQGRGVAPGDAEAARQWDGVNLAFNQRVAQALGERGETVLPLVARASDEPATAVRAVLERAAAANCGRILETTVFADPAAGTLVARLREYPLAPDATGALRIGAPRLTVERQFELAPSTLERVRPAVLGAVMAAELSERRAAAAGR
;
A
#
# COMPACT_ATOMS: atom_id res chain seq x y z
N MET A 1 24.34 -59.28 24.80
CA MET A 1 25.16 -58.06 24.92
C MET A 1 24.34 -56.87 24.45
N ILE A 2 24.41 -55.77 25.20
CA ILE A 2 23.47 -54.64 25.25
C ILE A 2 24.01 -53.45 24.43
N ARG A 3 23.20 -52.90 23.50
CA ARG A 3 23.10 -51.50 22.97
C ARG A 3 24.40 -50.81 22.43
N PRO A 4 24.33 -49.74 21.60
CA PRO A 4 23.22 -48.81 21.42
C PRO A 4 22.78 -48.52 19.97
N LEU A 5 21.49 -48.22 19.89
CA LEU A 5 20.81 -47.52 18.80
C LEU A 5 21.32 -46.07 18.79
N LEU A 6 21.99 -45.63 17.73
CA LEU A 6 22.32 -44.21 17.53
C LEU A 6 21.11 -43.52 16.89
N LEU A 7 20.35 -42.84 17.74
CA LEU A 7 19.30 -41.91 17.35
C LEU A 7 20.00 -40.60 16.92
N VAL A 8 20.15 -40.38 15.61
CA VAL A 8 20.61 -39.07 15.11
C VAL A 8 19.41 -38.13 15.12
N LEU A 9 19.41 -37.23 16.09
CA LEU A 9 18.43 -36.16 16.23
C LEU A 9 18.67 -35.13 15.11
N ALA A 10 17.64 -34.90 14.30
CA ALA A 10 17.63 -33.95 13.20
C ALA A 10 17.76 -32.50 13.71
N CYS A 11 18.77 -31.77 13.24
CA CYS A 11 18.68 -30.32 13.16
C CYS A 11 17.87 -29.99 11.91
N ALA A 12 16.55 -29.88 12.08
CA ALA A 12 15.73 -29.15 11.12
C ALA A 12 16.21 -27.70 11.14
N ALA A 13 16.93 -27.29 10.09
CA ALA A 13 17.00 -25.88 9.77
C ALA A 13 15.56 -25.45 9.50
N ALA A 14 14.94 -24.77 10.46
CA ALA A 14 13.70 -24.06 10.17
C ALA A 14 14.04 -23.11 9.02
N PRO A 15 13.38 -23.20 7.85
CA PRO A 15 13.41 -22.07 6.95
C PRO A 15 12.92 -20.89 7.78
N GLY A 16 13.75 -19.85 7.91
CA GLY A 16 13.31 -18.59 8.49
C GLY A 16 11.99 -18.27 7.83
N ALA A 17 10.93 -18.19 8.64
CA ALA A 17 9.57 -17.98 8.16
C ALA A 17 9.64 -16.89 7.10
N ALA A 18 9.26 -17.22 5.85
CA ALA A 18 9.00 -16.20 4.86
C ALA A 18 8.07 -15.22 5.56
N ALA A 19 8.52 -13.98 5.76
CA ALA A 19 7.74 -12.96 6.42
C ALA A 19 6.32 -13.04 5.84
N ASP A 20 5.33 -13.32 6.69
CA ASP A 20 3.94 -13.38 6.24
C ASP A 20 3.69 -12.10 5.44
N ASP A 21 3.38 -12.27 4.15
CA ASP A 21 3.62 -11.29 3.11
C ASP A 21 2.55 -10.18 3.10
N CYS A 22 2.23 -9.66 4.29
CA CYS A 22 1.24 -8.62 4.46
C CYS A 22 1.66 -7.36 3.72
N THR A 23 0.71 -6.82 2.95
CA THR A 23 0.77 -5.49 2.36
C THR A 23 -0.17 -4.56 3.13
N LEU A 24 0.38 -3.52 3.76
CA LEU A 24 -0.43 -2.42 4.28
C LEU A 24 -0.79 -1.48 3.11
N VAL A 25 -2.06 -1.40 2.74
CA VAL A 25 -2.54 -0.51 1.68
C VAL A 25 -2.96 0.81 2.30
N PHE A 26 -2.07 1.80 2.21
CA PHE A 26 -2.24 3.12 2.83
C PHE A 26 -2.78 4.15 1.83
N GLY A 27 -3.75 4.97 2.23
CA GLY A 27 -4.25 6.09 1.44
C GLY A 27 -4.41 7.35 2.28
N GLN A 28 -4.26 8.52 1.65
CA GLN A 28 -4.53 9.81 2.29
C GLN A 28 -4.98 10.82 1.22
N GLY A 29 -6.04 11.58 1.51
CA GLY A 29 -6.40 12.73 0.68
C GLY A 29 -5.30 13.80 0.69
N ARG A 30 -5.02 14.42 -0.45
CA ARG A 30 -4.01 15.48 -0.59
C ARG A 30 -4.53 16.61 -1.48
N GLY A 31 -3.83 17.75 -1.45
CA GLY A 31 -4.10 18.86 -2.37
C GLY A 31 -5.29 19.73 -1.97
N VAL A 32 -5.61 19.78 -0.68
CA VAL A 32 -6.72 20.58 -0.15
C VAL A 32 -6.18 21.84 0.50
N ALA A 33 -6.74 23.00 0.14
CA ALA A 33 -6.39 24.26 0.78
C ALA A 33 -6.77 24.23 2.27
N PRO A 34 -5.94 24.79 3.18
CA PRO A 34 -6.30 24.91 4.59
C PRO A 34 -7.65 25.64 4.76
N GLY A 35 -8.55 25.06 5.55
CA GLY A 35 -9.87 25.65 5.84
C GLY A 35 -11.01 25.22 4.90
N ASP A 36 -10.72 24.54 3.78
CA ASP A 36 -11.75 24.02 2.88
C ASP A 36 -12.21 22.62 3.31
N ALA A 37 -13.13 22.58 4.29
CA ALA A 37 -13.63 21.33 4.85
C ALA A 37 -14.47 20.50 3.86
N GLU A 38 -15.08 21.13 2.86
CA GLU A 38 -15.88 20.42 1.85
C GLU A 38 -14.98 19.71 0.84
N ALA A 39 -13.99 20.41 0.30
CA ALA A 39 -12.98 19.79 -0.55
C ALA A 39 -12.23 18.68 0.19
N ALA A 40 -11.91 18.87 1.48
CA ALA A 40 -11.31 17.82 2.31
C ALA A 40 -12.14 16.54 2.34
N ARG A 41 -13.45 16.66 2.64
CA ARG A 41 -14.36 15.50 2.66
C ARG A 41 -14.49 14.84 1.29
N GLN A 42 -14.52 15.62 0.21
CA GLN A 42 -14.58 15.08 -1.14
C GLN A 42 -13.34 14.25 -1.47
N TRP A 43 -12.15 14.77 -1.20
CA TRP A 43 -10.89 14.05 -1.46
C TRP A 43 -10.71 12.84 -0.55
N ASP A 44 -11.18 12.90 0.70
CA ASP A 44 -11.24 11.75 1.59
C ASP A 44 -12.12 10.64 1.01
N GLY A 45 -13.32 10.98 0.51
CA GLY A 45 -14.23 10.01 -0.12
C GLY A 45 -13.63 9.35 -1.37
N VAL A 46 -12.99 10.14 -2.23
CA VAL A 46 -12.30 9.65 -3.44
C VAL A 46 -11.18 8.69 -3.08
N ASN A 47 -10.30 9.07 -2.14
CA ASN A 47 -9.16 8.25 -1.75
C ASN A 47 -9.60 7.01 -0.95
N LEU A 48 -10.64 7.10 -0.13
CA LEU A 48 -11.22 5.96 0.56
C LEU A 48 -11.73 4.91 -0.44
N ALA A 49 -12.55 5.33 -1.42
CA ALA A 49 -13.10 4.42 -2.42
C ALA A 49 -12.01 3.78 -3.29
N PHE A 50 -10.99 4.55 -3.67
CA PHE A 50 -9.83 4.03 -4.41
C PHE A 50 -9.04 3.01 -3.57
N ASN A 51 -8.65 3.37 -2.34
CA ASN A 51 -7.88 2.53 -1.42
C ASN A 51 -8.60 1.20 -1.12
N GLN A 52 -9.88 1.27 -0.74
CA GLN A 52 -10.67 0.08 -0.41
C GLN A 52 -10.74 -0.88 -1.58
N ARG A 53 -10.94 -0.36 -2.80
CA ARG A 53 -11.04 -1.23 -3.97
C ARG A 53 -9.70 -1.81 -4.40
N VAL A 54 -8.60 -1.07 -4.27
CA VAL A 54 -7.23 -1.61 -4.43
C VAL A 54 -7.02 -2.75 -3.44
N ALA A 55 -7.28 -2.52 -2.15
CA ALA A 55 -7.09 -3.53 -1.11
C ALA A 55 -7.94 -4.79 -1.37
N GLN A 56 -9.21 -4.61 -1.71
CA GLN A 56 -10.10 -5.71 -2.08
C GLN A 56 -9.59 -6.50 -3.29
N ALA A 57 -9.17 -5.81 -4.36
CA ALA A 57 -8.70 -6.47 -5.58
C ALA A 57 -7.43 -7.30 -5.37
N LEU A 58 -6.53 -6.85 -4.49
CA LEU A 58 -5.34 -7.60 -4.09
C LEU A 58 -5.72 -8.79 -3.20
N GLY A 59 -6.64 -8.61 -2.26
CA GLY A 59 -7.18 -9.69 -1.42
C GLY A 59 -7.89 -10.78 -2.23
N GLU A 60 -8.68 -10.40 -3.25
CA GLU A 60 -9.31 -11.32 -4.21
C GLU A 60 -8.29 -12.19 -4.98
N ARG A 61 -7.03 -11.76 -5.04
CA ARG A 61 -5.89 -12.48 -5.66
C ARG A 61 -5.09 -13.31 -4.64
N GLY A 62 -5.55 -13.40 -3.40
CA GLY A 62 -4.93 -14.17 -2.33
C GLY A 62 -3.84 -13.44 -1.55
N GLU A 63 -3.67 -12.12 -1.75
CA GLU A 63 -2.72 -11.36 -0.94
C GLU A 63 -3.29 -11.09 0.47
N THR A 64 -2.42 -11.17 1.49
CA THR A 64 -2.74 -10.67 2.84
C THR A 64 -2.65 -9.15 2.83
N VAL A 65 -3.80 -8.47 2.95
CA VAL A 65 -3.88 -7.03 2.77
C VAL A 65 -4.58 -6.36 3.94
N LEU A 66 -4.01 -5.25 4.42
CA LEU A 66 -4.59 -4.43 5.47
C LEU A 66 -4.82 -3.00 4.96
N PRO A 67 -6.08 -2.56 4.75
CA PRO A 67 -6.36 -1.19 4.36
C PRO A 67 -6.18 -0.23 5.55
N LEU A 68 -5.63 0.94 5.27
CA LEU A 68 -5.53 2.06 6.20
C LEU A 68 -5.70 3.37 5.44
N VAL A 69 -6.63 4.23 5.86
CA VAL A 69 -6.85 5.53 5.23
C VAL A 69 -6.78 6.63 6.29
N ALA A 70 -5.91 7.61 6.06
CA ALA A 70 -5.84 8.85 6.83
C ALA A 70 -6.67 9.95 6.18
N ARG A 71 -7.13 10.92 6.97
CA ARG A 71 -7.87 12.08 6.47
C ARG A 71 -6.93 13.09 5.83
N ALA A 72 -7.44 13.86 4.88
CA ALA A 72 -6.70 14.92 4.20
C ALA A 72 -6.20 16.00 5.18
N SER A 73 -6.92 16.20 6.28
CA SER A 73 -6.56 17.14 7.34
C SER A 73 -5.53 16.61 8.34
N ASP A 74 -5.19 15.32 8.29
CA ASP A 74 -4.27 14.73 9.26
C ASP A 74 -2.82 15.20 9.01
N GLU A 75 -2.10 15.49 10.09
CA GLU A 75 -0.69 15.88 10.05
C GLU A 75 0.16 14.74 9.47
N PRO A 76 0.97 14.97 8.41
CA PRO A 76 1.73 13.92 7.72
C PRO A 76 2.59 13.08 8.65
N ALA A 77 3.25 13.69 9.64
CA ALA A 77 4.09 12.96 10.60
C ALA A 77 3.28 11.96 11.45
N THR A 78 2.04 12.33 11.80
CA THR A 78 1.13 11.45 12.55
C THR A 78 0.65 10.29 11.69
N ALA A 79 0.31 10.53 10.42
CA ALA A 79 -0.09 9.48 9.49
C ALA A 79 1.03 8.46 9.26
N VAL A 80 2.28 8.92 9.07
CA VAL A 80 3.44 8.03 8.89
C VAL A 80 3.68 7.16 10.12
N ARG A 81 3.58 7.72 11.33
CA ARG A 81 3.71 6.94 12.57
C ARG A 81 2.62 5.87 12.67
N ALA A 82 1.36 6.23 12.42
CA ALA A 82 0.25 5.26 12.45
C ALA A 82 0.42 4.14 11.41
N VAL A 83 0.95 4.46 10.23
CA VAL A 83 1.32 3.49 9.19
C VAL A 83 2.37 2.50 9.70
N LEU A 84 3.46 2.99 10.29
CA LEU A 84 4.55 2.15 10.79
C LEU A 84 4.11 1.28 11.98
N GLU A 85 3.36 1.85 12.93
CA GLU A 85 2.80 1.11 14.07
C GLU A 85 1.86 0.00 13.62
N ARG A 86 0.96 0.30 12.67
CA ARG A 86 0.04 -0.72 12.14
C ARG A 86 0.78 -1.80 11.36
N ALA A 87 1.75 -1.42 10.53
CA ALA A 87 2.55 -2.39 9.78
C ALA A 87 3.36 -3.30 10.71
N ALA A 88 3.94 -2.76 11.79
CA ALA A 88 4.67 -3.55 12.78
C ALA A 88 3.75 -4.54 13.50
N ALA A 89 2.59 -4.07 13.97
CA ALA A 89 1.62 -4.91 14.69
C ALA A 89 1.09 -6.09 13.84
N ALA A 90 1.03 -5.91 12.52
CA ALA A 90 0.57 -6.91 11.58
C ALA A 90 1.70 -7.62 10.82
N ASN A 91 2.96 -7.36 11.17
CA ASN A 91 4.15 -7.92 10.54
C ASN A 91 4.19 -7.74 9.00
N CYS A 92 3.74 -6.58 8.50
CA CYS A 92 3.70 -6.32 7.06
C CYS A 92 5.10 -6.04 6.50
N GLY A 93 5.44 -6.72 5.40
CA GLY A 93 6.73 -6.57 4.72
C GLY A 93 6.78 -5.40 3.72
N ARG A 94 5.64 -4.78 3.44
CA ARG A 94 5.54 -3.67 2.47
C ARG A 94 4.36 -2.75 2.74
N ILE A 95 4.48 -1.52 2.22
CA ILE A 95 3.40 -0.54 2.12
C ILE A 95 3.07 -0.34 0.66
N LEU A 96 1.79 -0.35 0.34
CA LEU A 96 1.27 0.17 -0.93
C LEU A 96 0.57 1.51 -0.67
N GLU A 97 1.23 2.60 -1.02
CA GLU A 97 0.62 3.92 -1.04
C GLU A 97 -0.35 4.02 -2.21
N THR A 98 -1.56 4.48 -1.91
CA THR A 98 -2.65 4.75 -2.83
C THR A 98 -2.96 6.24 -2.77
N THR A 99 -3.01 6.91 -3.92
CA THR A 99 -3.33 8.35 -3.93
C THR A 99 -4.06 8.71 -5.21
N VAL A 100 -5.13 9.49 -5.05
CA VAL A 100 -5.78 10.23 -6.13
C VAL A 100 -5.76 11.70 -5.75
N PHE A 101 -5.16 12.55 -6.59
CA PHE A 101 -5.02 13.98 -6.33
C PHE A 101 -5.04 14.78 -7.63
N ALA A 102 -5.44 16.04 -7.53
CA ALA A 102 -5.30 17.00 -8.61
C ALA A 102 -3.93 17.69 -8.54
N ASP A 103 -3.30 17.86 -9.70
CA ASP A 103 -2.16 18.76 -9.93
C ASP A 103 -2.65 19.94 -10.80
N PRO A 104 -3.06 21.06 -10.18
CA PRO A 104 -3.56 22.21 -10.91
C PRO A 104 -2.50 22.88 -11.78
N ALA A 105 -1.22 22.81 -11.41
CA ALA A 105 -0.14 23.42 -12.19
C ALA A 105 0.09 22.66 -13.51
N ALA A 106 -0.02 21.34 -13.48
CA ALA A 106 0.02 20.50 -14.67
C ALA A 106 -1.33 20.36 -15.39
N GLY A 107 -2.43 20.79 -14.77
CA GLY A 107 -3.78 20.58 -15.30
C GLY A 107 -4.17 19.10 -15.36
N THR A 108 -3.72 18.28 -14.40
CA THR A 108 -3.95 16.83 -14.42
C THR A 108 -4.58 16.29 -13.14
N LEU A 109 -5.40 15.25 -13.28
CA LEU A 109 -5.81 14.38 -12.19
C LEU A 109 -4.91 13.14 -12.22
N VAL A 110 -4.26 12.84 -11.11
CA VAL A 110 -3.31 11.73 -11.01
C VAL A 110 -3.88 10.68 -10.07
N ALA A 111 -3.92 9.43 -10.53
CA ALA A 111 -4.12 8.26 -9.69
C ALA A 111 -2.83 7.43 -9.67
N ARG A 112 -2.36 7.09 -8.47
CA ARG A 112 -1.06 6.47 -8.29
C ARG A 112 -1.08 5.38 -7.23
N LEU A 113 -0.36 4.30 -7.54
CA LEU A 113 0.08 3.27 -6.63
C LEU A 113 1.60 3.31 -6.51
N ARG A 114 2.14 3.33 -5.30
CA ARG A 114 3.57 3.21 -5.03
C ARG A 114 3.84 2.18 -3.95
N GLU A 115 4.65 1.18 -4.29
CA GLU A 115 5.05 0.15 -3.34
C GLU A 115 6.40 0.48 -2.72
N TYR A 116 6.46 0.42 -1.39
CA TYR A 116 7.66 0.62 -0.60
C TYR A 116 7.93 -0.64 0.24
N PRO A 117 9.18 -1.14 0.27
CA PRO A 117 9.54 -2.21 1.18
C PRO A 117 9.63 -1.68 2.60
N LEU A 118 9.24 -2.51 3.57
CA LEU A 118 9.50 -2.29 4.98
C LEU A 118 10.68 -3.15 5.41
N ALA A 119 11.61 -2.55 6.14
CA ALA A 119 12.73 -3.27 6.73
C ALA A 119 13.04 -2.68 8.11
N PRO A 120 13.44 -3.51 9.09
CA PRO A 120 13.94 -3.00 10.35
C PRO A 120 15.24 -2.23 10.12
N ASP A 121 15.44 -1.15 10.85
CA ASP A 121 16.71 -0.46 10.97
C ASP A 121 17.63 -1.14 12.00
N ALA A 122 18.79 -0.54 12.27
CA ALA A 122 19.76 -1.07 13.23
C ALA A 122 19.24 -1.18 14.67
N THR A 123 18.16 -0.46 15.01
CA THR A 123 17.50 -0.51 16.32
C THR A 123 16.34 -1.50 16.36
N GLY A 124 16.01 -2.12 15.23
CA GLY A 124 14.86 -3.01 15.06
C GLY A 124 13.55 -2.28 14.74
N ALA A 125 13.57 -0.95 14.63
CA ALA A 125 12.38 -0.18 14.26
C ALA A 125 12.10 -0.28 12.75
N LEU A 126 10.84 -0.42 12.34
CA LEU A 126 10.49 -0.47 10.92
C LEU A 126 10.76 0.86 10.23
N ARG A 127 11.41 0.79 9.07
CA ARG A 127 11.68 1.92 8.18
C ARG A 127 11.09 1.67 6.80
N ILE A 128 10.58 2.74 6.19
CA ILE A 128 10.14 2.74 4.79
C ILE A 128 11.36 2.89 3.88
N GLY A 129 11.56 1.93 2.98
CA GLY A 129 12.61 1.99 1.96
C GLY A 129 12.24 2.85 0.75
N ALA A 130 13.10 2.84 -0.28
CA ALA A 130 12.81 3.49 -1.55
C ALA A 130 11.70 2.76 -2.32
N PRO A 131 10.88 3.46 -3.13
CA PRO A 131 9.81 2.82 -3.89
C PRO A 131 10.39 1.81 -4.89
N ARG A 132 9.79 0.61 -4.93
CA ARG A 132 10.19 -0.47 -5.84
C ARG A 132 9.36 -0.49 -7.12
N LEU A 133 8.07 -0.20 -7.00
CA LEU A 133 7.13 -0.20 -8.11
C LEU A 133 6.24 1.04 -8.05
N THR A 134 5.93 1.59 -9.23
CA THR A 134 4.96 2.65 -9.40
C THR A 134 4.02 2.29 -10.55
N VAL A 135 2.72 2.38 -10.31
CA VAL A 135 1.68 2.38 -11.35
C VAL A 135 0.99 3.73 -11.26
N GLU A 136 1.00 4.48 -12.36
CA GLU A 136 0.43 5.82 -12.41
C GLU A 136 -0.47 5.94 -13.64
N ARG A 137 -1.57 6.69 -13.47
CA ARG A 137 -2.47 7.11 -14.53
C ARG A 137 -2.75 8.59 -14.36
N GLN A 138 -2.70 9.31 -15.47
CA GLN A 138 -2.96 10.73 -15.52
C GLN A 138 -4.15 10.98 -16.45
N PHE A 139 -5.00 11.91 -16.05
CA PHE A 139 -6.16 12.36 -16.80
C PHE A 139 -6.14 13.89 -16.85
N GLU A 140 -6.79 14.48 -17.84
CA GLU A 140 -7.01 15.92 -17.87
C GLU A 140 -7.85 16.36 -16.67
N LEU A 141 -7.41 17.41 -15.96
CA LEU A 141 -8.15 18.01 -14.86
C LEU A 141 -9.24 18.94 -15.39
N ALA A 142 -10.35 18.34 -15.81
CA ALA A 142 -11.57 19.05 -16.20
C ALA A 142 -12.74 18.67 -15.28
N PRO A 143 -13.75 19.55 -15.08
CA PRO A 143 -14.94 19.23 -14.29
C PRO A 143 -15.61 17.92 -14.75
N SER A 144 -15.72 17.72 -16.06
CA SER A 144 -16.27 16.49 -16.65
C SER A 144 -15.43 15.24 -16.37
N THR A 145 -14.12 15.37 -16.13
CA THR A 145 -13.28 14.26 -15.68
C THR A 145 -13.63 13.90 -14.25
N LEU A 146 -13.74 14.88 -13.34
CA LEU A 146 -14.08 14.64 -11.94
C LEU A 146 -15.44 13.95 -11.77
N GLU A 147 -16.43 14.31 -12.60
CA GLU A 147 -17.76 13.67 -12.63
C GLU A 147 -17.74 12.23 -13.15
N ARG A 148 -16.78 11.89 -14.02
CA ARG A 148 -16.69 10.57 -14.67
C ARG A 148 -15.69 9.63 -14.00
N VAL A 149 -14.76 10.16 -13.21
CA VAL A 149 -13.81 9.33 -12.47
C VAL A 149 -14.60 8.38 -11.56
N ARG A 150 -14.25 7.10 -11.65
CA ARG A 150 -14.81 6.04 -10.82
C ARG A 150 -13.64 5.47 -10.01
N PRO A 151 -13.35 6.03 -8.81
CA PRO A 151 -12.16 5.66 -8.05
C PRO A 151 -12.07 4.15 -7.79
N ALA A 152 -13.19 3.50 -7.50
CA ALA A 152 -13.21 2.05 -7.33
C ALA A 152 -12.79 1.29 -8.60
N VAL A 153 -13.36 1.60 -9.77
CA VAL A 153 -13.01 0.94 -11.04
C VAL A 153 -11.52 1.13 -11.35
N LEU A 154 -11.03 2.35 -11.17
CA LEU A 154 -9.61 2.67 -11.38
C LEU A 154 -8.71 1.90 -10.41
N GLY A 155 -9.10 1.80 -9.14
CA GLY A 155 -8.38 1.03 -8.12
C GLY A 155 -8.26 -0.45 -8.48
N ALA A 156 -9.33 -1.07 -8.98
CA ALA A 156 -9.32 -2.47 -9.39
C ALA A 156 -8.37 -2.73 -10.57
N VAL A 157 -8.43 -1.87 -11.59
CA VAL A 157 -7.57 -1.97 -12.78
C VAL A 157 -6.10 -1.77 -12.42
N MET A 158 -5.79 -0.74 -11.63
CA MET A 158 -4.41 -0.46 -11.24
C MET A 158 -3.84 -1.52 -10.29
N ALA A 159 -4.66 -2.11 -9.42
CA ALA A 159 -4.24 -3.24 -8.57
C ALA A 159 -3.88 -4.47 -9.41
N ALA A 160 -4.68 -4.80 -10.43
CA ALA A 160 -4.38 -5.89 -11.35
C ALA A 160 -3.03 -5.68 -12.06
N GLU A 161 -2.80 -4.49 -12.61
CA GLU A 161 -1.54 -4.14 -13.26
C GLU A 161 -0.34 -4.20 -12.28
N LEU A 162 -0.53 -3.76 -11.03
CA LEU A 162 0.52 -3.87 -10.02
C LEU A 162 0.90 -5.33 -9.76
N SER A 163 -0.09 -6.22 -9.57
CA SER A 163 0.16 -7.66 -9.36
C SER A 163 0.87 -8.29 -10.57
N GLU A 164 0.51 -7.92 -11.79
CA GLU A 164 1.19 -8.38 -13.01
C GLU A 164 2.66 -7.92 -13.05
N ARG A 165 2.92 -6.65 -12.72
CA ARG A 165 4.28 -6.10 -12.65
C ARG A 165 5.11 -6.75 -11.55
N ARG A 166 4.52 -7.06 -10.38
CA ARG A 166 5.18 -7.82 -9.30
C ARG A 166 5.59 -9.21 -9.78
N ALA A 167 4.67 -9.94 -10.41
CA ALA A 167 4.96 -11.28 -10.94
C ALA A 167 6.09 -11.25 -11.98
N ALA A 168 6.07 -10.27 -12.90
CA ALA A 168 7.14 -10.09 -13.88
C ALA A 168 8.49 -9.70 -13.26
N ALA A 169 8.49 -9.04 -12.10
CA ALA A 169 9.72 -8.71 -11.37
C ALA A 169 10.28 -9.89 -10.57
N ALA A 170 9.43 -10.80 -10.07
CA ALA A 170 9.84 -11.97 -9.30
C ALA A 170 10.33 -13.15 -10.18
N GLY A 171 9.92 -13.19 -11.45
CA GLY A 171 10.40 -14.18 -12.42
C GLY A 171 11.74 -13.84 -13.10
N ARG A 172 12.43 -12.79 -12.64
CA ARG A 172 13.79 -12.39 -13.07
C ARG A 172 14.78 -12.63 -11.95
#